data_AF-A0A3D3ZJM9-F1
#
_entry.id   AF-A0A3D3ZJM9-F1
#
_cell.length_a   1.000
_cell.length_b   1.000
_cell.length_c   1.000
_cell.angle_alpha   90.00
_cell.angle_beta   90.00
_cell.angle_gamma   90.00
#
_symmetry.space_group_name_H-M   'P 1'
#
loop_
_entity.id
_entity.type
_entity.pdbx_description
1 polymer ?
#
loop_
_entity_poly.entity_id
_entity_poly.type
_entity_poly.pdbx_seq_one_letter_code
_entity_poly.pdbx_strand_id
1 'polypeptide(L)'
;MVIFLLALIGTLIVMAILTIGRLGFGRREAFNQRKFVNWFAAFFVLNYIICLLILYTSEPALTGPFWGWQWLLWPLVISSIANLFAFARP
;
A
#
# COMPACT_ATOMS: atom_id res chain seq x y z
N MET A 1 1.49 -17.36 -11.51
CA MET A 1 0.83 -16.25 -12.24
C MET A 1 -0.28 -15.58 -11.43
N VAL A 2 -1.01 -16.30 -10.56
CA VAL A 2 -2.02 -15.70 -9.64
C VAL A 2 -1.39 -14.76 -8.59
N ILE A 3 -0.21 -15.10 -8.04
CA ILE A 3 0.46 -14.32 -6.99
C ILE A 3 0.76 -12.86 -7.41
N PHE A 4 1.26 -12.66 -8.63
CA PHE A 4 1.53 -11.30 -9.15
C PHE A 4 0.25 -10.47 -9.30
N LEU A 5 -0.83 -11.10 -9.76
CA LEU A 5 -2.12 -10.43 -9.95
C LEU A 5 -2.78 -10.11 -8.60
N LEU A 6 -2.70 -11.04 -7.64
CA LEU A 6 -3.20 -10.83 -6.28
C LEU A 6 -2.41 -9.74 -5.54
N ALA A 7 -1.08 -9.71 -5.70
CA ALA A 7 -0.22 -8.66 -5.18
C ALA A 7 -0.59 -7.29 -5.78
N LEU A 8 -0.88 -7.24 -7.09
CA LEU A 8 -1.30 -6.02 -7.76
C LEU A 8 -2.64 -5.51 -7.21
N ILE A 9 -3.64 -6.38 -7.07
CA ILE A 9 -4.94 -6.02 -6.48
C ILE A 9 -4.77 -5.52 -5.05
N GLY A 10 -3.99 -6.21 -4.24
CA GLY A 10 -3.71 -5.81 -2.87
C GLY A 10 -3.05 -4.44 -2.77
N THR A 11 -2.06 -4.20 -3.63
CA THR A 11 -1.38 -2.91 -3.74
C THR A 11 -2.35 -1.80 -4.13
N LEU A 12 -3.24 -2.04 -5.10
CA LEU A 12 -4.23 -1.05 -5.52
C LEU A 12 -5.21 -0.69 -4.39
N ILE A 13 -5.65 -1.67 -3.60
CA ILE A 13 -6.52 -1.43 -2.43
C ILE A 13 -5.79 -0.55 -1.40
N VAL A 14 -4.56 -0.90 -1.05
CA VAL A 14 -3.75 -0.13 -0.08
C VAL A 14 -3.53 1.30 -0.58
N MET A 15 -3.18 1.45 -1.86
CA MET A 15 -2.94 2.76 -2.47
C MET A 15 -4.21 3.60 -2.55
N ALA A 16 -5.38 3.00 -2.81
CA ALA A 16 -6.66 3.70 -2.78
C ALA A 16 -6.94 4.26 -1.38
N ILE A 17 -6.76 3.46 -0.32
CA ILE A 17 -6.97 3.89 1.07
C ILE A 17 -5.99 5.00 1.46
N LEU A 18 -4.69 4.85 1.14
CA LEU A 18 -3.68 5.87 1.43
C LEU A 18 -3.97 7.18 0.69
N THR A 19 -4.43 7.10 -0.56
CA THR A 19 -4.77 8.27 -1.37
C THR A 19 -5.99 8.98 -0.79
N ILE A 20 -7.03 8.24 -0.37
CA ILE A 20 -8.20 8.79 0.31
C ILE A 20 -7.79 9.45 1.63
N GLY A 21 -6.96 8.79 2.45
CA GLY A 21 -6.44 9.38 3.68
C GLY A 21 -5.66 10.67 3.43
N ARG A 22 -4.80 10.68 2.41
CA ARG A 22 -3.99 11.86 2.08
C ARG A 22 -4.84 13.03 1.56
N LEU A 23 -5.83 12.77 0.73
CA LEU A 23 -6.73 13.80 0.19
C LEU A 23 -7.79 14.26 1.22
N GLY A 24 -8.23 13.36 2.10
CA GLY A 24 -9.22 13.64 3.15
C GLY A 24 -8.68 14.46 4.32
N PHE A 25 -7.44 14.20 4.75
CA PHE A 25 -6.83 14.88 5.90
C PHE A 25 -5.91 16.06 5.53
N GLY A 26 -5.40 16.16 4.29
CA GLY A 26 -4.34 17.10 3.89
C GLY A 26 -4.77 18.52 3.51
N ARG A 27 -5.93 19.02 3.95
CA ARG A 27 -6.60 20.19 3.34
C ARG A 27 -6.01 21.59 3.67
N ARG A 28 -4.73 21.70 4.07
CA ARG A 28 -4.08 23.00 4.38
C ARG A 28 -2.84 23.35 3.55
N GLU A 29 -2.33 22.45 2.70
CA GLU A 29 -1.15 22.73 1.87
C GLU A 29 -1.50 22.83 0.37
N ALA A 30 -0.81 23.70 -0.36
CA ALA A 30 -0.95 23.81 -1.81
C ALA A 30 -0.57 22.48 -2.48
N PHE A 31 -1.52 21.88 -3.21
CA PHE A 31 -1.33 20.59 -3.85
C PHE A 31 -0.17 20.64 -4.85
N ASN A 32 0.94 19.97 -4.53
CA ASN A 32 2.07 19.82 -5.44
C ASN A 32 1.99 18.46 -6.14
N GLN A 33 1.53 18.48 -7.39
CA GLN A 33 1.35 17.28 -8.21
C GLN A 33 2.62 16.44 -8.33
N ARG A 34 3.80 17.06 -8.44
CA ARG A 34 5.07 16.34 -8.58
C ARG A 34 5.46 15.58 -7.30
N LYS A 35 5.26 16.21 -6.14
CA LYS A 35 5.45 15.55 -4.83
C LYS A 35 4.42 14.43 -4.62
N PHE A 36 3.19 14.63 -5.08
CA PHE A 36 2.14 13.62 -5.01
C PHE A 36 2.47 12.38 -5.85
N VAL A 37 2.86 12.57 -7.12
CA VAL A 37 3.23 11.46 -8.02
C VAL A 37 4.46 10.72 -7.53
N ASN A 38 5.50 11.42 -7.06
CA ASN A 38 6.70 10.75 -6.51
C ASN A 38 6.37 9.91 -5.27
N TRP A 39 5.54 10.43 -4.36
CA TRP A 39 5.05 9.67 -3.22
C TRP A 39 4.21 8.47 -3.65
N PHE A 40 3.29 8.67 -4.61
CA PHE A 40 2.41 7.61 -5.09
C PHE A 40 3.23 6.48 -5.72
N ALA A 41 4.20 6.81 -6.58
CA ALA A 41 5.08 5.84 -7.21
C ALA A 41 5.94 5.08 -6.18
N ALA A 42 6.54 5.79 -5.21
CA ALA A 42 7.35 5.17 -4.17
C ALA A 42 6.53 4.20 -3.29
N PHE A 43 5.36 4.64 -2.81
CA PHE A 43 4.48 3.79 -2.01
C PHE A 43 3.89 2.64 -2.81
N PHE A 44 3.58 2.84 -4.10
CA PHE A 44 3.09 1.77 -4.97
C PHE A 44 4.13 0.66 -5.11
N VAL A 45 5.39 1.01 -5.43
CA VAL A 45 6.47 0.03 -5.60
C VAL A 45 6.75 -0.70 -4.28
N LEU A 46 6.83 0.02 -3.15
CA LEU A 46 7.07 -0.59 -1.85
C LEU A 46 5.93 -1.55 -1.45
N ASN A 47 4.67 -1.12 -1.57
CA ASN A 47 3.54 -1.98 -1.24
C ASN A 47 3.46 -3.20 -2.14
N TYR A 48 3.78 -3.04 -3.43
CA TYR A 48 3.81 -4.16 -4.36
C TYR A 48 4.87 -5.20 -3.99
N ILE A 49 6.07 -4.77 -3.63
CA ILE A 49 7.14 -5.68 -3.18
C ILE A 49 6.76 -6.36 -1.87
N ILE A 50 6.17 -5.64 -0.91
CA ILE A 50 5.70 -6.20 0.37
C ILE A 50 4.60 -7.23 0.14
N CYS A 51 3.60 -6.92 -0.69
CA CYS A 51 2.53 -7.85 -1.04
C CYS A 51 3.09 -9.11 -1.72
N LEU A 52 4.03 -8.95 -2.66
CA LEU A 52 4.71 -10.09 -3.29
C LEU A 52 5.47 -10.94 -2.27
N LEU A 53 6.22 -10.32 -1.36
CA LEU A 53 7.01 -11.04 -0.37
C LEU A 53 6.11 -11.80 0.62
N ILE A 54 5.00 -11.19 1.05
CA ILE A 54 4.02 -11.84 1.93
C ILE A 54 3.37 -13.01 1.20
N LEU A 55 2.84 -12.81 -0.01
CA LEU A 55 2.18 -13.88 -0.77
C LEU A 55 3.14 -15.00 -1.15
N TYR A 56 4.40 -14.68 -1.44
CA TYR A 56 5.41 -15.67 -1.78
C TYR A 56 5.85 -16.51 -0.57
N THR A 57 5.88 -15.92 0.63
CA THR A 57 6.31 -16.61 1.87
C THR A 57 5.17 -17.28 2.63
N SER A 58 3.95 -16.74 2.54
CA SER A 58 2.80 -17.13 3.38
C SER A 58 1.77 -18.01 2.65
N GLU A 59 1.74 -18.00 1.31
CA GLU A 59 0.84 -18.84 0.52
C GLU A 59 1.63 -19.82 -0.35
N PRO A 60 1.81 -21.09 0.08
CA PRO A 60 2.28 -22.14 -0.83
C PRO A 60 1.16 -22.50 -1.81
N ALA A 61 1.03 -21.68 -2.86
CA ALA A 61 0.45 -21.89 -4.19
C ALA A 61 -0.88 -22.67 -4.43
N LEU A 62 -1.50 -23.38 -3.50
CA LEU A 62 -2.65 -24.26 -3.78
C LEU A 62 -3.73 -24.33 -2.68
N THR A 63 -3.52 -23.71 -1.52
CA THR A 63 -4.57 -23.53 -0.51
C THR A 63 -5.00 -22.08 -0.56
N GLY A 64 -6.22 -21.80 -1.04
CA GLY A 64 -6.80 -20.46 -1.03
C GLY A 64 -6.62 -19.76 0.32
N PRO A 65 -6.69 -18.42 0.35
CA PRO A 65 -6.05 -17.60 1.36
C PRO A 65 -6.42 -18.08 2.76
N PHE A 66 -5.46 -18.66 3.49
CA PHE A 66 -5.64 -18.88 4.91
C PHE A 66 -5.93 -17.50 5.52
N TRP A 67 -7.14 -17.33 6.06
CA TRP A 67 -7.69 -16.08 6.60
C TRP A 67 -8.13 -14.98 5.59
N GLY A 68 -8.18 -15.24 4.28
CA GLY A 68 -8.76 -14.29 3.30
C GLY A 68 -7.85 -13.10 2.96
N TRP A 69 -8.39 -11.88 2.93
CA TRP A 69 -7.65 -10.64 2.58
C TRP A 69 -6.93 -9.98 3.77
N GLN A 70 -6.82 -10.67 4.91
CA GLN A 70 -6.24 -10.10 6.13
C GLN A 70 -4.76 -9.75 6.02
N TRP A 71 -4.03 -10.42 5.14
CA TRP A 71 -2.64 -10.10 4.84
C TRP A 71 -2.46 -8.67 4.28
N LEU A 72 -3.51 -8.04 3.74
CA LEU A 72 -3.49 -6.64 3.31
C LEU A 72 -3.37 -5.64 4.46
N LEU A 73 -3.74 -6.02 5.68
CA LEU A 73 -3.68 -5.13 6.84
C LEU A 73 -2.24 -4.75 7.18
N TRP A 74 -1.28 -5.66 6.98
CA TRP A 74 0.15 -5.40 7.19
C TRP A 74 0.71 -4.28 6.31
N PRO A 75 0.65 -4.38 4.96
CA PRO A 75 1.10 -3.30 4.08
C PRO A 75 0.32 -2.00 4.30
N LEU A 76 -0.97 -2.09 4.64
CA LEU A 76 -1.79 -0.93 4.98
C LEU A 76 -1.30 -0.20 6.24
N VAL A 77 -1.06 -0.92 7.33
CA VAL A 77 -0.61 -0.36 8.61
C VAL A 77 0.79 0.22 8.47
N ILE A 78 1.72 -0.53 7.88
CA ILE A 78 3.10 -0.07 7.64
C ILE A 78 3.09 1.21 6.80
N SER A 79 2.30 1.22 5.72
CA SER A 79 2.25 2.39 4.84
C SER A 79 1.53 3.57 5.48
N SER A 80 0.52 3.33 6.31
CA SER A 80 -0.17 4.41 7.04
C SER A 80 0.76 5.04 8.07
N ILE A 81 1.54 4.23 8.80
CA ILE A 81 2.58 4.71 9.73
C ILE A 81 3.64 5.50 8.98
N ALA A 82 4.18 4.95 7.88
CA ALA A 82 5.16 5.65 7.05
C ALA A 82 4.61 6.98 6.48
N ASN A 83 3.33 7.01 6.10
CA ASN A 83 2.65 8.22 5.62
C ASN A 83 2.46 9.25 6.74
N LEU A 84 2.15 8.82 7.97
CA LEU A 84 2.08 9.70 9.16
C LEU A 84 3.46 10.31 9.48
N PHE A 85 4.53 9.51 9.45
CA PHE A 85 5.90 10.02 9.66
C PHE A 85 6.38 10.93 8.52
N ALA A 86 5.94 10.69 7.29
CA ALA A 86 6.23 11.58 6.16
C ALA A 86 5.54 12.96 6.31
N PHE A 87 4.38 13.01 6.97
CA PHE A 87 3.70 14.26 7.35
C PHE A 87 4.33 14.93 8.58
N ALA A 88 4.95 14.16 9.49
CA ALA A 88 5.53 14.68 10.73
C ALA A 88 6.96 15.24 10.56
N ARG A 89 7.53 15.22 9.35
CA ARG A 89 8.82 15.89 9.10
C ARG A 89 8.57 17.37 8.80
N PRO A 90 9.09 18.30 9.64
CA PRO A 90 8.90 19.74 9.50
C PRO A 90 9.53 20.31 8.23
#